data_AF-A0A7J4LA29-F1
#
_entry.id   AF-A0A7J4LA29-F1
#
_cell.length_a   1.000
_cell.length_b   1.000
_cell.length_c   1.000
_cell.angle_alpha   90.00
_cell.angle_beta   90.00
_cell.angle_gamma   90.00
#
_symmetry.space_group_name_H-M   'P 1'
#
loop_
_entity.id
_entity.type
_entity.pdbx_description
1 polymer ?
#
loop_
_entity_poly.entity_id
_entity_poly.type
_entity_poly.pdbx_seq_one_letter_code
_entity_poly.pdbx_strand_id
1 'polypeptide(L)'
;MKKKIFSSLLKAGWLKKEKRSTYKCIGPADIFRGLLEFKVPELIKKAEKPYTFTGLSAVEIWSDYSYVQRGMEKSPYFVKILKKDLKYWREFFNKNSIPYYINKGSTIGEYIILIPVDSITAVDKNGLKIEPLKKTLKEASENEMYLYAYNYMKEKYGYAAA
;
A
#
# COMPACT_ATOMS: atom_id res chain seq x y z
N MET A 1 19.00 -7.97 -26.81
CA MET A 1 17.99 -8.81 -26.13
C MET A 1 18.42 -9.29 -24.74
N LYS A 2 19.56 -9.99 -24.58
CA LYS A 2 19.99 -10.59 -23.29
C LYS A 2 20.06 -9.60 -22.11
N LYS A 3 20.61 -8.39 -22.30
CA LYS A 3 20.68 -7.35 -21.24
C LYS A 3 19.31 -6.89 -20.72
N LYS A 4 18.29 -6.84 -21.60
CA LYS A 4 16.94 -6.37 -21.24
C LYS A 4 16.22 -7.43 -20.39
N ILE A 5 16.32 -8.71 -20.79
CA ILE A 5 15.79 -9.84 -20.01
C ILE A 5 16.46 -9.89 -18.63
N PHE A 6 17.79 -9.78 -18.59
CA PHE A 6 18.55 -9.81 -17.34
C PHE A 6 18.15 -8.66 -16.41
N SER A 7 18.02 -7.44 -16.95
CA SER A 7 17.53 -6.29 -16.19
C SER A 7 16.10 -6.49 -15.69
N SER A 8 15.22 -7.11 -16.48
CA SER A 8 13.84 -7.41 -16.07
C SER A 8 13.81 -8.43 -14.93
N LEU A 9 14.60 -9.51 -15.03
CA LEU A 9 14.69 -10.53 -13.98
C LEU A 9 15.28 -10.00 -12.68
N LEU A 10 16.29 -9.13 -12.76
CA LEU A 10 16.83 -8.41 -11.58
C LEU A 10 15.78 -7.50 -10.94
N LYS A 11 15.05 -6.70 -11.73
CA LYS A 11 14.00 -5.83 -11.22
C LYS A 11 12.84 -6.59 -10.59
N ALA A 12 12.48 -7.72 -11.18
CA ALA A 12 11.42 -8.60 -10.69
C ALA A 12 11.87 -9.53 -9.54
N GLY A 13 13.11 -9.41 -9.05
CA GLY A 13 13.61 -10.18 -7.90
C GLY A 13 14.00 -11.63 -8.19
N TRP A 14 13.89 -12.09 -9.45
CA TRP A 14 14.30 -13.43 -9.89
C TRP A 14 15.82 -13.64 -9.84
N LEU A 15 16.58 -12.55 -9.87
CA LEU A 15 18.03 -12.53 -9.77
C LEU A 15 18.48 -11.53 -8.71
N LYS A 16 19.36 -11.96 -7.80
CA LYS A 16 20.03 -11.08 -6.84
C LYS A 16 21.51 -10.96 -7.19
N LYS A 17 22.03 -9.73 -7.22
CA LYS A 17 23.45 -9.48 -7.47
C LYS A 17 24.26 -9.77 -6.19
N GLU A 18 25.23 -10.66 -6.27
CA GLU A 18 26.16 -10.92 -5.16
C GLU A 18 27.50 -10.19 -5.35
N LYS A 19 28.05 -10.21 -6.57
CA LYS A 19 29.35 -9.58 -6.91
C LYS A 19 29.26 -8.82 -8.22
N ARG A 20 30.36 -8.14 -8.62
CA ARG A 20 30.42 -7.27 -9.81
C ARG A 20 29.93 -7.98 -11.10
N SER A 21 30.10 -9.30 -11.18
CA SER A 21 29.72 -10.16 -12.31
C SER A 21 28.95 -11.43 -11.93
N THR A 22 28.51 -11.58 -10.68
CA THR A 22 27.87 -12.82 -10.20
C THR A 22 26.45 -12.55 -9.70
N TYR A 23 25.49 -13.34 -10.17
CA TYR A 23 24.08 -13.25 -9.82
C TYR A 23 23.59 -14.60 -9.34
N LYS A 24 22.77 -14.59 -8.29
CA LYS A 24 22.11 -15.77 -7.74
C LYS A 24 20.66 -15.80 -8.23
N CYS A 25 20.25 -16.92 -8.83
CA CYS A 25 18.85 -17.19 -9.10
C CYS A 25 18.13 -17.39 -7.78
N ILE A 26 17.04 -16.66 -7.58
CA ILE A 26 16.20 -16.82 -6.40
C ILE A 26 15.18 -17.93 -6.69
N GLY A 27 15.02 -18.85 -5.74
CA GLY A 27 14.06 -19.94 -5.86
C GLY A 27 12.63 -19.39 -5.95
N PRO A 28 11.71 -20.04 -6.68
CA PRO A 28 10.33 -19.57 -6.79
C PRO A 28 9.67 -19.37 -5.42
N ALA A 29 9.92 -20.27 -4.47
CA ALA A 29 9.38 -20.18 -3.10
C ALA A 29 9.80 -18.89 -2.39
N ASP A 30 11.04 -18.44 -2.53
CA ASP A 30 11.55 -17.21 -1.92
C ASP A 30 10.99 -15.95 -2.61
N ILE A 31 10.74 -16.03 -3.92
CA ILE A 31 10.10 -14.95 -4.68
C ILE A 31 8.63 -14.81 -4.27
N PHE A 32 7.91 -15.93 -4.16
CA PHE A 32 6.55 -15.92 -3.65
C PHE A 32 6.52 -15.44 -2.21
N ARG A 33 7.44 -15.87 -1.34
CA ARG A 33 7.53 -15.33 0.04
C ARG A 33 7.75 -13.81 0.05
N GLY A 34 8.63 -13.30 -0.81
CA GLY A 34 8.87 -11.86 -0.96
C GLY A 34 7.71 -11.07 -1.59
N LEU A 35 6.81 -11.73 -2.34
CA LEU A 35 5.54 -11.18 -2.85
C LEU A 35 4.44 -11.17 -1.76
N LEU A 36 4.58 -12.00 -0.73
CA LEU A 36 3.61 -12.19 0.36
C LEU A 36 3.92 -11.33 1.59
N GLU A 37 5.12 -10.77 1.70
CA GLU A 37 5.46 -9.80 2.72
C GLU A 37 4.91 -8.42 2.35
N PHE A 38 3.99 -7.90 3.17
CA PHE A 38 3.47 -6.53 3.02
C PHE A 38 4.56 -5.52 3.40
N LYS A 39 5.15 -4.85 2.40
CA LYS A 39 6.26 -3.90 2.59
C LYS A 39 5.79 -2.46 2.58
N VAL A 40 4.64 -2.18 1.98
CA VAL A 40 4.14 -0.80 1.81
C VAL A 40 3.98 -0.05 3.14
N PRO A 41 3.38 -0.63 4.21
CA PRO A 41 3.20 0.09 5.47
C PRO A 41 4.51 0.53 6.12
N GLU A 42 5.56 -0.28 6.07
CA GLU A 42 6.87 0.06 6.65
C GLU A 42 7.71 0.93 5.72
N LEU A 43 7.57 0.75 4.40
CA LEU A 43 8.27 1.57 3.42
C LEU A 43 7.76 3.01 3.45
N ILE A 44 6.44 3.22 3.44
CA ILE A 44 5.84 4.55 3.29
C ILE A 44 6.14 5.47 4.48
N LYS A 45 6.40 4.91 5.66
CA LYS A 45 6.86 5.65 6.85
C LYS A 45 8.19 6.38 6.62
N LYS A 46 8.99 5.93 5.66
CA LYS A 46 10.29 6.54 5.28
C LYS A 46 10.15 7.65 4.25
N ALA A 47 8.93 7.94 3.78
CA ALA A 47 8.69 9.01 2.84
C ALA A 47 8.76 10.38 3.53
N GLU A 48 9.33 11.36 2.84
CA GLU A 48 9.47 12.74 3.31
C GLU A 48 8.24 13.59 2.98
N LYS A 49 7.37 13.08 2.10
CA LYS A 49 6.17 13.80 1.64
C LYS A 49 4.92 13.34 2.37
N PRO A 50 3.94 14.25 2.55
CA PRO A 50 2.66 13.90 3.15
C PRO A 50 1.90 12.84 2.34
N TYR A 51 1.27 11.92 3.06
CA TYR A 51 0.34 10.94 2.53
C TYR A 51 -0.79 10.68 3.53
N THR A 52 -1.84 10.01 3.07
CA THR A 52 -2.80 9.38 3.97
C THR A 52 -3.36 8.10 3.34
N PHE A 53 -3.45 7.02 4.12
CA PHE A 53 -4.23 5.86 3.73
C PHE A 53 -5.72 6.20 3.69
N THR A 54 -6.43 5.66 2.71
CA THR A 54 -7.84 5.97 2.39
C THR A 54 -8.60 4.72 1.96
N GLY A 55 -9.93 4.80 1.83
CA GLY A 55 -10.78 3.73 1.32
C GLY A 55 -10.56 2.42 2.07
N LEU A 56 -10.44 1.31 1.33
CA LEU A 56 -10.19 -0.02 1.89
C LEU A 56 -9.00 -0.03 2.87
N SER A 57 -7.90 0.64 2.52
CA SER A 57 -6.72 0.64 3.36
C SER A 57 -6.96 1.36 4.68
N ALA A 58 -7.71 2.46 4.68
CA ALA A 58 -8.07 3.13 5.93
C ALA A 58 -9.00 2.27 6.79
N VAL A 59 -9.98 1.60 6.18
CA VAL A 59 -10.92 0.69 6.86
C VAL A 59 -10.17 -0.44 7.55
N GLU A 60 -9.24 -1.11 6.83
CA GLU A 60 -8.46 -2.22 7.38
C GLU A 60 -7.54 -1.77 8.53
N ILE A 61 -6.94 -0.58 8.45
CA ILE A 61 -6.08 -0.11 9.53
C ILE A 61 -6.91 0.31 10.75
N TRP A 62 -8.05 1.00 10.55
CA TRP A 62 -8.93 1.38 11.65
C TRP A 62 -9.61 0.18 12.31
N SER A 63 -9.91 -0.87 11.57
CA SER A 63 -10.41 -2.15 12.12
C SER A 63 -9.33 -3.00 12.78
N ASP A 64 -8.11 -2.45 12.97
CA ASP A 64 -6.94 -3.13 13.52
C ASP A 64 -6.63 -4.44 12.78
N TYR A 65 -6.90 -4.46 11.48
CA TYR A 65 -6.75 -5.62 10.61
C TYR A 65 -7.56 -6.85 11.06
N SER A 66 -8.59 -6.68 11.90
CA SER A 66 -9.56 -7.75 12.24
C SER A 66 -10.32 -8.27 11.02
N TYR A 67 -10.37 -7.44 9.96
CA TYR A 67 -10.95 -7.80 8.68
C TYR A 67 -10.08 -7.23 7.56
N VAL A 68 -9.40 -8.12 6.84
CA VAL A 68 -8.53 -7.80 5.71
C VAL A 68 -9.14 -8.38 4.45
N GLN A 69 -9.44 -7.53 3.47
CA GLN A 69 -9.95 -7.96 2.17
C GLN A 69 -8.87 -8.06 1.11
N ARG A 70 -7.66 -7.57 1.40
CA ARG A 70 -6.49 -7.80 0.54
C ARG A 70 -6.22 -9.30 0.40
N GLY A 71 -6.25 -9.81 -0.83
CA GLY A 71 -5.87 -11.18 -1.16
C GLY A 71 -4.41 -11.29 -1.55
N MET A 72 -3.83 -12.49 -1.42
CA MET A 72 -2.44 -12.79 -1.82
C MET A 72 -2.17 -12.43 -3.29
N GLU A 73 -3.17 -12.54 -4.16
CA GLU A 73 -3.04 -12.23 -5.58
C GLU A 73 -3.14 -10.75 -5.90
N LYS A 74 -3.96 -9.98 -5.16
CA LYS A 74 -4.17 -8.55 -5.38
C LYS A 74 -4.29 -7.82 -4.06
N SER A 75 -3.24 -7.08 -3.72
CA SER A 75 -3.13 -6.36 -2.47
C SER A 75 -2.91 -4.86 -2.70
N PRO A 76 -3.95 -4.11 -3.12
CA PRO A 76 -3.86 -2.67 -3.29
C PRO A 76 -3.75 -1.96 -1.93
N TYR A 77 -2.87 -0.97 -1.87
CA TYR A 77 -2.89 0.08 -0.88
C TYR A 77 -3.39 1.38 -1.50
N PHE A 78 -4.47 1.93 -0.99
CA PHE A 78 -5.03 3.20 -1.46
C PHE A 78 -4.44 4.34 -0.63
N VAL A 79 -3.75 5.25 -1.31
CA VAL A 79 -3.02 6.34 -0.68
C VAL A 79 -3.36 7.66 -1.36
N LYS A 80 -3.91 8.59 -0.59
CA LYS A 80 -4.06 9.99 -1.02
C LYS A 80 -2.73 10.71 -0.85
N ILE A 81 -2.36 11.46 -1.87
CA ILE A 81 -1.13 12.26 -1.93
C ILE A 81 -1.45 13.65 -2.46
N LEU A 82 -0.62 14.65 -2.14
CA LEU A 82 -0.81 15.99 -2.70
C LEU A 82 -0.45 15.96 -4.20
N LYS A 83 -1.29 16.56 -5.05
CA LYS A 83 -1.05 16.64 -6.50
C LYS A 83 0.35 17.19 -6.83
N LYS A 84 0.79 18.22 -6.09
CA LYS A 84 2.12 18.83 -6.23
C LYS A 84 3.27 17.87 -5.94
N ASP A 85 3.07 16.85 -5.13
CA ASP A 85 4.09 15.87 -4.72
C ASP A 85 4.02 14.57 -5.55
N LEU A 86 3.17 14.51 -6.58
CA LEU A 86 3.02 13.31 -7.43
C LEU A 86 4.35 12.83 -8.03
N LYS A 87 5.20 13.76 -8.47
CA LYS A 87 6.52 13.43 -9.03
C LYS A 87 7.40 12.70 -8.01
N TYR A 88 7.44 13.20 -6.77
CA TYR A 88 8.18 12.56 -5.68
C TYR A 88 7.68 11.13 -5.44
N TRP A 89 6.37 10.94 -5.34
CA TRP A 89 5.80 9.61 -5.07
C TRP A 89 6.10 8.59 -6.16
N ARG A 90 6.07 9.02 -7.42
CA ARG A 90 6.48 8.19 -8.56
C ARG A 90 7.93 7.74 -8.42
N GLU A 91 8.83 8.67 -8.12
CA GLU A 91 10.26 8.39 -7.95
C GLU A 91 10.52 7.50 -6.73
N PHE A 92 9.84 7.76 -5.61
CA PHE A 92 9.95 7.00 -4.37
C PHE A 92 9.55 5.53 -4.56
N PHE A 93 8.39 5.24 -5.15
CA PHE A 93 7.96 3.86 -5.37
C PHE A 93 8.75 3.16 -6.47
N ASN A 94 9.16 3.88 -7.53
CA ASN A 94 10.08 3.34 -8.54
C ASN A 94 11.42 2.92 -7.94
N LYS A 95 12.01 3.74 -7.06
CA LYS A 95 13.29 3.45 -6.38
C LYS A 95 13.21 2.21 -5.49
N ASN A 96 12.05 1.95 -4.91
CA ASN A 96 11.80 0.82 -4.02
C ASN A 96 11.14 -0.38 -4.72
N SER A 97 11.03 -0.35 -6.06
CA SER A 97 10.42 -1.42 -6.86
C SER A 97 9.00 -1.82 -6.43
N ILE A 98 8.21 -0.86 -5.91
CA ILE A 98 6.81 -1.07 -5.58
C ILE A 98 5.95 -0.64 -6.78
N PRO A 99 5.14 -1.53 -7.36
CA PRO A 99 4.21 -1.16 -8.42
C PRO A 99 3.20 -0.12 -7.90
N TYR A 100 2.91 0.88 -8.72
CA TYR A 100 1.89 1.86 -8.41
C TYR A 100 1.10 2.28 -9.65
N TYR A 101 -0.11 2.76 -9.42
CA TYR A 101 -1.01 3.30 -10.43
C TYR A 101 -1.63 4.60 -9.92
N ILE A 102 -2.09 5.45 -10.85
CA ILE A 102 -2.77 6.69 -10.51
C ILE A 102 -4.28 6.47 -10.64
N ASN A 103 -5.03 6.69 -9.57
CA ASN A 103 -6.48 6.53 -9.41
C ASN A 103 -7.02 5.10 -9.57
N LYS A 104 -6.59 4.35 -10.60
CA LYS A 104 -7.05 2.99 -10.88
C LYS A 104 -5.94 2.16 -11.52
N GLY A 105 -5.90 0.88 -11.17
CA GLY A 105 -4.96 -0.09 -11.73
C GLY A 105 -5.03 -1.40 -10.98
N SER A 106 -4.30 -2.39 -11.48
CA SER A 106 -4.21 -3.71 -10.84
C SER A 106 -2.93 -4.38 -11.31
N THR A 107 -2.27 -5.07 -10.38
CA THR A 107 -1.22 -6.03 -10.70
C THR A 107 -1.30 -7.19 -9.72
N ILE A 108 -0.49 -8.22 -9.96
CA ILE A 108 -0.32 -9.34 -9.04
C ILE A 108 0.55 -8.90 -7.87
N GLY A 109 0.16 -9.28 -6.65
CA GLY A 109 0.87 -9.01 -5.42
C GLY A 109 0.54 -7.65 -4.79
N GLU A 110 1.47 -7.10 -4.03
CA GLU A 110 1.37 -5.80 -3.37
C GLU A 110 1.60 -4.65 -4.36
N TYR A 111 0.69 -3.66 -4.36
CA TYR A 111 0.83 -2.44 -5.16
C TYR A 111 0.08 -1.28 -4.55
N ILE A 112 0.30 -0.08 -5.09
CA ILE A 112 -0.29 1.16 -4.57
C ILE A 112 -1.20 1.80 -5.62
N ILE A 113 -2.38 2.24 -5.18
CA ILE A 113 -3.21 3.19 -5.93
C ILE A 113 -3.02 4.57 -5.32
N LEU A 114 -2.29 5.42 -6.03
CA LEU A 114 -2.09 6.82 -5.68
C LEU A 114 -3.29 7.65 -6.12
N ILE A 115 -3.85 8.41 -5.19
CA ILE A 115 -5.01 9.28 -5.41
C ILE A 115 -4.57 10.73 -5.20
N PRO A 116 -4.22 11.47 -6.27
CA PRO A 116 -3.76 12.84 -6.15
C PRO A 116 -4.90 13.79 -5.76
N VAL A 117 -4.74 14.50 -4.65
CA VAL A 117 -5.72 15.45 -4.09
C VAL A 117 -5.08 16.81 -3.84
N ASP A 118 -5.90 17.85 -3.72
CA ASP A 118 -5.42 19.21 -3.46
C ASP A 118 -5.02 19.43 -1.99
N SER A 119 -5.68 18.71 -1.08
CA SER A 119 -5.40 18.73 0.35
C SER A 119 -5.51 17.33 0.96
N ILE A 120 -4.77 17.10 2.04
CA ILE A 120 -4.79 15.87 2.81
C ILE A 120 -5.20 16.19 4.24
N THR A 121 -6.10 15.38 4.79
CA THR A 121 -6.36 15.30 6.23
C THR A 121 -5.93 13.92 6.69
N ALA A 122 -5.11 13.87 7.74
CA ALA A 122 -4.60 12.62 8.28
C ALA A 122 -4.55 12.65 9.81
N VAL A 123 -4.76 11.49 10.41
CA VAL A 123 -4.55 11.19 11.83
C VAL A 123 -3.43 10.14 11.90
N ASP A 124 -2.60 10.23 12.93
CA ASP A 124 -1.60 9.19 13.20
C ASP A 124 -2.24 8.04 13.98
N LYS A 125 -2.06 6.81 13.48
CA LYS A 125 -2.39 5.58 14.20
C LYS A 125 -1.26 4.58 13.97
N ASN A 126 -0.56 4.22 15.04
CA ASN A 126 0.58 3.30 15.00
C ASN A 126 1.69 3.73 14.00
N GLY A 127 1.93 5.03 13.87
CA GLY A 127 2.93 5.58 12.95
C GLY A 127 2.50 5.56 11.48
N LEU A 128 1.23 5.27 11.18
CA LEU A 128 0.64 5.39 9.84
C LEU A 128 -0.26 6.63 9.79
N LYS A 129 -0.15 7.39 8.70
CA LYS A 129 -1.06 8.51 8.39
C LYS A 129 -2.30 7.98 7.70
N ILE A 130 -3.47 8.17 8.29
CA ILE A 130 -4.75 7.59 7.84
C ILE A 130 -5.83 8.66 7.85
N GLU A 131 -6.82 8.54 6.96
CA GLU A 131 -7.95 9.45 7.01
C GLU A 131 -8.68 9.38 8.36
N PRO A 132 -9.27 10.51 8.81
CA PRO A 132 -9.98 10.57 10.08
C PRO A 132 -11.07 9.49 10.17
N LEU A 133 -11.21 8.89 11.35
CA LEU A 133 -12.18 7.83 11.62
C LEU A 133 -13.59 8.18 11.14
N LYS A 134 -14.06 9.41 11.37
CA LYS A 134 -15.38 9.88 10.93
C LYS A 134 -15.58 9.71 9.41
N LYS A 135 -14.54 10.00 8.63
CA LYS A 135 -14.57 9.84 7.17
C LYS A 135 -14.50 8.38 6.78
N THR A 136 -13.63 7.59 7.42
CA THR A 136 -13.52 6.15 7.17
C THR A 136 -14.81 5.40 7.51
N LEU A 137 -15.49 5.74 8.61
CA LEU A 137 -16.79 5.17 8.98
C LEU A 137 -17.86 5.49 7.94
N LYS A 138 -17.87 6.73 7.43
CA LYS A 138 -18.79 7.11 6.35
C LYS A 138 -18.54 6.26 5.09
N GLU A 139 -17.30 6.20 4.62
CA GLU A 139 -16.92 5.39 3.46
C GLU A 139 -17.24 3.89 3.68
N ALA A 140 -17.04 3.37 4.89
CA ALA A 140 -17.36 1.99 5.24
C ALA A 140 -18.88 1.72 5.27
N SER A 141 -19.68 2.67 5.73
CA SER A 141 -21.15 2.53 5.79
C SER A 141 -21.81 2.50 4.42
N GLU A 142 -21.16 3.06 3.40
CA GLU A 142 -21.66 3.12 2.03
C GLU A 142 -21.41 1.81 1.24
N ASN A 143 -20.71 0.83 1.83
CA ASN A 143 -20.37 -0.44 1.18
C ASN A 143 -20.62 -1.64 2.13
N GLU A 144 -21.60 -2.49 1.77
CA GLU A 144 -21.99 -3.67 2.55
C GLU A 144 -20.83 -4.64 2.81
N MET A 145 -19.84 -4.70 1.91
CA MET A 145 -18.65 -5.54 2.10
C MET A 145 -17.84 -5.15 3.35
N TYR A 146 -18.00 -3.93 3.85
CA TYR A 146 -17.31 -3.43 5.04
C TYR A 146 -18.15 -3.51 6.32
N LEU A 147 -19.34 -4.11 6.30
CA LEU A 147 -20.26 -4.10 7.45
C LEU A 147 -19.61 -4.61 8.74
N TYR A 148 -18.85 -5.71 8.67
CA TYR A 148 -18.13 -6.24 9.83
C TYR A 148 -17.09 -5.26 10.38
N ALA A 149 -16.23 -4.73 9.50
CA ALA A 149 -15.22 -3.74 9.87
C ALA A 149 -15.84 -2.44 10.40
N TYR A 150 -16.95 -2.00 9.80
CA TYR A 150 -17.72 -0.84 10.23
C TYR A 150 -18.24 -1.02 11.66
N ASN A 151 -18.89 -2.15 11.95
CA ASN A 151 -19.40 -2.45 13.28
C ASN A 151 -18.26 -2.50 14.31
N TYR A 152 -17.14 -3.17 13.97
CA TYR A 152 -15.95 -3.20 14.82
C TYR A 152 -15.43 -1.79 15.14
N MET A 153 -15.24 -0.95 14.11
CA MET A 153 -14.75 0.42 14.28
C MET A 153 -15.71 1.26 15.11
N LYS A 154 -17.02 1.12 14.89
CA LYS A 154 -18.06 1.84 15.61
C LYS A 154 -18.13 1.44 17.08
N GLU A 155 -18.06 0.15 17.39
CA GLU A 155 -18.08 -0.34 18.77
C GLU A 155 -16.82 0.08 19.53
N LYS A 156 -15.65 -0.07 18.89
CA LYS A 156 -14.37 0.20 19.54
C LYS A 156 -14.06 1.69 19.70
N TYR A 157 -14.41 2.51 18.70
CA TYR A 157 -13.99 3.92 18.64
C TYR A 157 -15.16 4.92 18.56
N GLY A 158 -16.40 4.46 18.33
CA GLY A 158 -17.56 5.33 18.11
C GLY A 158 -17.95 6.20 19.32
N TYR A 159 -17.55 5.81 20.53
CA TYR A 159 -17.75 6.61 21.75
C TYR A 159 -16.64 7.65 21.99
N ALA A 160 -15.50 7.54 21.31
CA ALA A 160 -14.35 8.45 21.50
C ALA A 160 -14.31 9.60 20.47
N ALA A 161 -15.29 9.67 19.57
CA ALA A 161 -15.37 10.64 18.48
C ALA A 161 -16.61 11.57 18.56
N ALA A 162 -17.32 11.56 19.70
CA ALA A 162 -18.40 12.49 20.01
C ALA A 162 -17.86 13.73 20.71
#